data_AF-A0A437AK32-F1
#
_entry.id   AF-A0A437AK32-F1
#
_cell.length_a   1.000
_cell.length_b   1.000
_cell.length_c   1.000
_cell.angle_alpha   90.00
_cell.angle_beta   90.00
_cell.angle_gamma   90.00
#
_symmetry.space_group_name_H-M   'P 1'
#
loop_
_entity.id
_entity.type
_entity.pdbx_description
1 polymer ?
#
loop_
_entity_poly.entity_id
_entity_poly.type
_entity_poly.pdbx_seq_one_letter_code
_entity_poly.pdbx_strand_id
1 'polypeptide(L)'
;MAKEKSKYKLTQINSKRRFLKTKLSPKCSDLIKIHEDNLTAENQSGYKTVCSDTGTISTQYFEINVIKSVGIRIGFIQSDAEMNGPIGIDSKGYSYGNVNGYKFFNSIRRKYGCSFKEKDIIGALLYRESGTSFIKFYKNGKDLGVAFYNIPHELFYPAVSLYGGSVVNFNFGPYFAYPLDN
;
A
#
# COMPACT_ATOMS: atom_id res chain seq x y z
N MET A 1 30.11 -37.41 6.84
CA MET A 1 29.17 -37.51 5.69
C MET A 1 27.73 -37.07 5.97
N ALA A 2 27.11 -37.38 7.12
CA ALA A 2 25.70 -36.98 7.38
C ALA A 2 25.49 -35.48 7.70
N LYS A 3 26.43 -34.83 8.40
CA LYS A 3 26.35 -33.39 8.76
C LYS A 3 26.49 -32.45 7.55
N GLU A 4 27.25 -32.86 6.54
CA GLU A 4 27.47 -32.10 5.31
C GLU A 4 26.23 -32.10 4.42
N LYS A 5 25.61 -33.26 4.21
CA LYS A 5 24.36 -33.40 3.45
C LYS A 5 23.20 -32.59 4.06
N SER A 6 23.16 -32.44 5.39
CA SER A 6 22.19 -31.59 6.10
C SER A 6 22.42 -30.10 5.83
N LYS A 7 23.67 -29.63 5.87
CA LYS A 7 24.06 -28.25 5.59
C LYS A 7 23.74 -27.85 4.14
N TYR A 8 24.05 -28.72 3.17
CA TYR A 8 23.71 -28.54 1.75
C TYR A 8 22.19 -28.45 1.52
N LYS A 9 21.40 -29.26 2.22
CA LYS A 9 19.93 -29.25 2.13
C LYS A 9 19.34 -27.98 2.75
N LEU A 10 19.87 -27.49 3.88
CA LEU A 10 19.49 -26.20 4.46
C LEU A 10 19.86 -25.00 3.56
N THR A 11 21.05 -24.99 2.94
CA THR A 11 21.42 -23.94 1.98
C THR A 11 20.56 -23.97 0.71
N GLN A 12 20.15 -25.15 0.24
CA GLN A 12 19.22 -25.28 -0.88
C GLN A 12 17.80 -24.81 -0.51
N ILE A 13 17.32 -25.11 0.70
CA ILE A 13 16.04 -24.62 1.23
C ILE A 13 16.06 -23.08 1.38
N ASN A 14 17.16 -22.51 1.87
CA ASN A 14 17.33 -21.05 1.98
C ASN A 14 17.54 -20.37 0.63
N SER A 15 18.15 -21.03 -0.37
CA SER A 15 18.30 -20.51 -1.73
C SER A 15 16.99 -20.50 -2.54
N LYS A 16 15.98 -21.26 -2.09
CA LYS A 16 14.66 -21.36 -2.73
C LYS A 16 13.57 -20.50 -2.11
N ARG A 17 13.84 -19.75 -1.04
CA ARG A 17 13.07 -18.53 -0.77
C ARG A 17 13.51 -17.47 -1.78
N ARG A 18 13.15 -17.67 -3.05
CA ARG A 18 12.88 -16.53 -3.93
C ARG A 18 11.88 -15.69 -3.14
N PHE A 19 12.33 -14.59 -2.56
CA PHE A 19 11.41 -13.55 -2.13
C PHE A 19 10.63 -13.20 -3.39
N LEU A 20 9.41 -13.72 -3.50
CA LEU A 20 8.48 -13.27 -4.52
C LEU A 20 8.30 -11.79 -4.23
N LYS A 21 8.91 -10.96 -5.08
CA LYS A 21 8.88 -9.51 -4.93
C LYS A 21 7.44 -9.11 -5.22
N THR A 22 6.71 -8.69 -4.18
CA THR A 22 5.35 -8.18 -4.30
C THR A 22 5.31 -7.15 -5.41
N LYS A 23 4.26 -7.22 -6.23
CA LYS A 23 4.05 -6.36 -7.38
C LYS A 23 2.59 -5.92 -7.46
N LEU A 24 2.28 -5.07 -8.42
CA LEU A 24 0.90 -4.68 -8.67
C LEU A 24 0.11 -5.85 -9.29
N SER A 25 -1.13 -5.98 -8.83
CA SER A 25 -2.03 -7.05 -9.23
C SER A 25 -2.59 -6.82 -10.63
N PRO A 26 -2.77 -7.86 -11.46
CA PRO A 26 -3.57 -7.76 -12.67
C PRO A 26 -5.08 -7.66 -12.36
N LYS A 27 -5.51 -7.90 -11.11
CA LYS A 27 -6.92 -7.75 -10.68
C LYS A 27 -7.31 -6.29 -10.39
N CYS A 28 -6.47 -5.34 -10.78
CA CYS A 28 -6.78 -3.92 -10.65
C CYS A 28 -7.83 -3.52 -11.69
N SER A 29 -8.38 -2.31 -11.59
CA SER A 29 -9.25 -1.83 -12.66
C SER A 29 -8.51 -1.84 -14.00
N ASP A 30 -9.14 -2.37 -15.04
CA ASP A 30 -8.60 -2.46 -16.42
C ASP A 30 -8.23 -1.10 -17.02
N LEU A 31 -8.70 0.00 -16.41
CA LEU A 31 -8.43 1.37 -16.83
C LEU A 31 -7.14 1.94 -16.21
N ILE A 32 -6.48 1.20 -15.30
CA ILE A 32 -5.16 1.56 -14.78
C ILE A 32 -4.09 0.93 -15.65
N LYS A 33 -3.16 1.77 -16.10
CA LYS A 33 -1.95 1.31 -16.76
C LYS A 33 -0.91 0.94 -15.70
N ILE A 34 -0.54 -0.34 -15.64
CA ILE A 34 0.63 -0.83 -14.92
C ILE A 34 1.80 -0.86 -15.89
N HIS A 35 2.95 -0.30 -15.50
CA HIS A 35 4.15 -0.23 -16.33
C HIS A 35 4.98 -1.53 -16.24
N GLU A 36 5.99 -1.68 -17.09
CA GLU A 36 6.79 -2.91 -17.23
C GLU A 36 7.54 -3.31 -15.94
N ASP A 37 7.84 -2.35 -15.07
CA ASP A 37 8.46 -2.59 -13.76
C ASP A 37 7.51 -3.30 -12.77
N ASN A 38 6.22 -3.43 -13.12
CA ASN A 38 5.13 -3.94 -12.30
C ASN A 38 4.93 -3.23 -10.95
N LEU A 39 5.47 -2.01 -10.82
CA LEU A 39 5.45 -1.21 -9.59
C LEU A 39 4.95 0.20 -9.85
N THR A 40 4.99 0.68 -11.09
CA THR A 40 4.47 1.99 -11.47
C THR A 40 3.05 1.86 -12.02
N ALA A 41 2.15 2.69 -11.51
CA ALA A 41 0.76 2.76 -11.94
C ALA A 41 0.38 4.17 -12.36
N GLU A 42 -0.47 4.25 -13.38
CA GLU A 42 -0.96 5.49 -13.97
C GLU A 42 -2.44 5.36 -14.33
N ASN A 43 -3.21 6.44 -14.13
CA ASN A 43 -4.59 6.52 -14.60
C ASN A 43 -4.90 7.92 -15.14
N GLN A 44 -5.41 8.00 -16.36
CA GLN A 44 -5.77 9.26 -17.06
C GLN A 44 -7.21 9.72 -16.79
N SER A 45 -8.07 8.87 -16.23
CA SER A 45 -9.51 9.09 -16.14
C SER A 45 -9.99 9.43 -14.71
N GLY A 46 -11.29 9.26 -14.44
CA GLY A 46 -11.84 9.32 -13.08
C GLY A 46 -11.17 8.31 -12.15
N TYR A 47 -11.43 8.40 -10.84
CA TYR A 47 -10.72 7.57 -9.85
C TYR A 47 -10.82 6.08 -10.19
N LYS A 48 -9.68 5.39 -10.11
CA LYS A 48 -9.56 3.93 -10.19
C LYS A 48 -8.53 3.46 -9.19
N THR A 49 -8.67 2.23 -8.70
CA THR A 49 -7.80 1.66 -7.68
C THR A 49 -6.93 0.53 -8.23
N VAL A 50 -5.66 0.57 -7.84
CA VAL A 50 -4.65 -0.48 -8.05
C VAL A 50 -4.20 -0.99 -6.69
N CYS A 51 -3.93 -2.30 -6.57
CA CYS A 51 -3.46 -2.93 -5.35
C CYS A 51 -2.31 -3.91 -5.61
N SER A 52 -1.65 -4.34 -4.54
CA SER A 52 -0.66 -5.42 -4.60
C SER A 52 -1.29 -6.76 -4.96
N ASP A 53 -0.51 -7.65 -5.54
CA ASP A 53 -0.89 -9.04 -5.84
C ASP A 53 -0.98 -9.94 -4.59
N THR A 54 -0.43 -9.47 -3.48
CA THR A 54 -0.36 -10.15 -2.20
C THR A 54 -0.91 -9.26 -1.10
N GLY A 55 -1.77 -9.84 -0.26
CA GLY A 55 -2.34 -9.20 0.91
C GLY A 55 -1.83 -9.84 2.20
N THR A 56 -2.15 -9.25 3.34
CA THR A 56 -1.75 -9.73 4.65
C THR A 56 -2.87 -9.67 5.67
N ILE A 57 -2.82 -10.58 6.66
CA ILE A 57 -3.60 -10.48 7.89
C ILE A 57 -2.78 -9.86 9.03
N SER A 58 -1.47 -9.70 8.86
CA SER A 58 -0.53 -9.20 9.86
C SER A 58 -0.18 -7.71 9.65
N THR A 59 0.79 -7.21 10.41
CA THR A 59 1.37 -5.88 10.19
C THR A 59 2.01 -5.79 8.80
N GLN A 60 1.78 -4.68 8.09
CA GLN A 60 2.35 -4.39 6.78
C GLN A 60 2.63 -2.90 6.61
N TYR A 61 3.82 -2.61 6.10
CA TYR A 61 4.23 -1.27 5.67
C TYR A 61 4.56 -1.27 4.18
N PHE A 62 4.21 -0.19 3.49
CA PHE A 62 4.68 0.09 2.14
C PHE A 62 4.81 1.60 1.91
N GLU A 63 5.60 1.96 0.91
CA GLU A 63 5.75 3.34 0.47
C GLU A 63 5.27 3.50 -0.96
N ILE A 64 4.91 4.73 -1.31
CA ILE A 64 4.81 5.18 -2.70
C ILE A 64 5.70 6.39 -2.93
N ASN A 65 6.36 6.42 -4.07
CA ASN A 65 6.96 7.63 -4.62
C ASN A 65 5.94 8.31 -5.55
N VAL A 66 5.63 9.57 -5.29
CA VAL A 66 4.68 10.33 -6.10
C VAL A 66 5.40 10.95 -7.30
N ILE A 67 5.08 10.46 -8.49
CA ILE A 67 5.68 10.92 -9.75
C ILE A 67 4.88 12.09 -10.34
N LYS A 68 3.56 11.97 -10.35
CA LYS A 68 2.62 13.01 -10.81
C LYS A 68 1.36 12.98 -9.96
N SER A 69 0.90 14.14 -9.51
CA SER A 69 -0.19 14.26 -8.53
C SER A 69 -1.31 15.16 -9.03
N VAL A 70 -2.48 14.56 -9.28
CA VAL A 70 -3.74 15.27 -9.52
C VAL A 70 -4.75 14.87 -8.46
N GLY A 71 -4.99 13.57 -8.32
CA GLY A 71 -5.77 13.00 -7.23
C GLY A 71 -5.25 11.61 -6.89
N ILE A 72 -4.77 11.46 -5.66
CA ILE A 72 -4.18 10.24 -5.13
C ILE A 72 -4.80 9.94 -3.78
N ARG A 73 -5.21 8.70 -3.56
CA ARG A 73 -5.53 8.16 -2.23
C ARG A 73 -4.73 6.90 -1.98
N ILE A 74 -3.91 6.88 -0.94
CA ILE A 74 -3.12 5.71 -0.53
C ILE A 74 -3.77 5.03 0.67
N GLY A 75 -3.70 3.70 0.73
CA GLY A 75 -4.02 2.96 1.95
C GLY A 75 -4.16 1.47 1.71
N PHE A 76 -5.19 0.87 2.31
CA PHE A 76 -5.40 -0.58 2.30
C PHE A 76 -6.85 -0.91 1.91
N ILE A 77 -7.02 -2.00 1.18
CA ILE A 77 -8.33 -2.53 0.77
C ILE A 77 -8.50 -4.00 1.12
N GLN A 78 -9.74 -4.44 1.31
CA GLN A 78 -10.13 -5.85 1.30
C GLN A 78 -10.28 -6.35 -0.15
N SER A 79 -10.36 -7.68 -0.33
CA SER A 79 -10.39 -8.31 -1.67
C SER A 79 -11.64 -7.99 -2.49
N ASP A 80 -12.73 -7.59 -1.85
CA ASP A 80 -14.04 -7.29 -2.43
C ASP A 80 -14.34 -5.78 -2.49
N ALA A 81 -13.32 -4.92 -2.33
CA ALA A 81 -13.47 -3.47 -2.40
C ALA A 81 -13.80 -2.96 -3.81
N GLU A 82 -14.47 -1.80 -3.90
CA GLU A 82 -14.78 -1.12 -5.16
C GLU A 82 -13.51 -0.60 -5.87
N MET A 83 -13.16 -1.23 -7.00
CA MET A 83 -11.94 -0.93 -7.75
C MET A 83 -12.12 0.19 -8.80
N ASN A 84 -13.36 0.49 -9.20
CA ASN A 84 -13.69 1.54 -10.16
C ASN A 84 -13.93 2.92 -9.53
N GLY A 85 -13.75 3.02 -8.21
CA GLY A 85 -13.81 4.25 -7.43
C GLY A 85 -12.57 4.46 -6.57
N PRO A 86 -12.54 5.52 -5.74
CA PRO A 86 -11.46 5.78 -4.82
C PRO A 86 -11.58 4.94 -3.54
N ILE A 87 -10.44 4.53 -2.96
CA ILE A 87 -10.37 3.84 -1.67
C ILE A 87 -11.08 4.69 -0.60
N GLY A 88 -11.91 4.04 0.19
CA GLY A 88 -12.74 4.67 1.21
C GLY A 88 -14.08 5.18 0.69
N ILE A 89 -14.49 4.82 -0.53
CA ILE A 89 -15.87 4.98 -1.00
C ILE A 89 -16.82 4.01 -0.30
N ASP A 90 -16.35 2.81 0.02
CA ASP A 90 -17.07 1.77 0.74
C ASP A 90 -16.43 1.49 2.12
N SER A 91 -16.98 0.52 2.84
CA SER A 91 -16.45 0.04 4.13
C SER A 91 -15.26 -0.92 3.99
N LYS A 92 -14.78 -1.14 2.76
CA LYS A 92 -13.76 -2.15 2.42
C LYS A 92 -12.39 -1.54 2.20
N GLY A 93 -12.29 -0.21 2.18
CA GLY A 93 -11.03 0.52 2.01
C GLY A 93 -10.83 1.65 2.99
N TYR A 94 -9.60 1.83 3.46
CA TYR A 94 -9.17 2.94 4.32
C TYR A 94 -8.10 3.72 3.59
N SER A 95 -8.21 5.05 3.49
CA SER A 95 -7.20 5.84 2.77
C SER A 95 -6.91 7.22 3.32
N TYR A 96 -5.81 7.77 2.83
CA TYR A 96 -5.33 9.14 3.02
C TYR A 96 -5.07 9.78 1.65
N GLY A 97 -5.59 10.98 1.42
CA GLY A 97 -5.60 11.63 0.11
C GLY A 97 -4.73 12.88 0.00
N ASN A 98 -4.17 13.10 -1.18
CA ASN A 98 -3.12 14.11 -1.43
C ASN A 98 -3.60 15.57 -1.42
N VAL A 99 -4.79 15.85 -1.95
CA VAL A 99 -5.23 17.23 -2.23
C VAL A 99 -5.35 18.06 -0.95
N ASN A 100 -6.06 17.54 0.05
CA ASN A 100 -6.35 18.26 1.30
C ASN A 100 -5.78 17.56 2.54
N GLY A 101 -5.09 16.42 2.38
CA GLY A 101 -4.58 15.64 3.49
C GLY A 101 -5.65 14.91 4.30
N TYR A 102 -6.82 14.65 3.73
CA TYR A 102 -7.93 14.02 4.44
C TYR A 102 -7.79 12.51 4.48
N LYS A 103 -8.37 11.88 5.51
CA LYS A 103 -8.60 10.45 5.56
C LYS A 103 -10.02 10.10 5.11
N PHE A 104 -10.19 8.96 4.46
CA PHE A 104 -11.45 8.51 3.88
C PHE A 104 -11.77 7.07 4.29
N PHE A 105 -13.01 6.84 4.70
CA PHE A 105 -13.57 5.53 4.99
C PHE A 105 -15.09 5.58 4.85
N ASN A 106 -15.68 4.60 4.17
CA ASN A 106 -17.13 4.47 4.01
C ASN A 106 -17.82 5.76 3.54
N SER A 107 -17.30 6.37 2.47
CA SER A 107 -17.73 7.65 1.88
C SER A 107 -17.61 8.87 2.81
N ILE A 108 -17.03 8.73 4.00
CA ILE A 108 -16.83 9.83 4.95
C ILE A 108 -15.39 10.33 4.82
N ARG A 109 -15.24 11.66 4.64
CA ARG A 109 -13.95 12.35 4.68
C ARG A 109 -13.75 13.05 6.02
N ARG A 110 -12.55 12.97 6.60
CA ARG A 110 -12.18 13.69 7.83
C ARG A 110 -10.79 14.31 7.71
N LYS A 111 -10.57 15.44 8.40
CA LYS A 111 -9.23 16.03 8.55
C LYS A 111 -8.30 15.01 9.22
N TYR A 112 -7.04 14.97 8.79
CA TYR A 112 -6.05 14.02 9.31
C TYR A 112 -4.62 14.55 9.19
N GLY A 113 -4.09 14.64 7.98
CA GLY A 113 -2.71 15.02 7.70
C GLY A 113 -2.61 16.30 6.89
N CYS A 114 -1.46 16.48 6.24
CA CYS A 114 -1.19 17.56 5.30
C CYS A 114 -1.38 17.10 3.85
N SER A 115 -1.34 18.01 2.88
CA SER A 115 -1.30 17.63 1.47
C SER A 115 0.07 17.02 1.09
N PHE A 116 0.09 16.27 0.00
CA PHE A 116 1.32 15.75 -0.61
C PHE A 116 1.27 15.82 -2.13
N LYS A 117 2.44 15.81 -2.77
CA LYS A 117 2.59 16.07 -4.20
C LYS A 117 3.80 15.35 -4.78
N GLU A 118 4.17 15.67 -6.00
CA GLU A 118 5.35 15.13 -6.68
C GLU A 118 6.60 15.20 -5.81
N LYS A 119 7.41 14.13 -5.87
CA LYS A 119 8.65 13.91 -5.11
C LYS A 119 8.46 13.62 -3.61
N ASP A 120 7.23 13.71 -3.08
CA ASP A 120 6.97 13.20 -1.74
C ASP A 120 6.94 11.66 -1.76
N ILE A 121 7.47 11.06 -0.69
CA ILE A 121 7.35 9.64 -0.38
C ILE A 121 6.32 9.48 0.72
N ILE A 122 5.27 8.72 0.45
CA ILE A 122 4.17 8.49 1.40
C ILE A 122 4.20 7.05 1.86
N GLY A 123 4.34 6.87 3.18
CA GLY A 123 4.29 5.57 3.82
C GLY A 123 2.90 5.27 4.36
N ALA A 124 2.49 4.00 4.33
CA ALA A 124 1.26 3.53 4.94
C ALA A 124 1.53 2.27 5.76
N LEU A 125 1.16 2.30 7.04
CA LEU A 125 1.29 1.19 7.98
C LEU A 125 -0.09 0.70 8.39
N LEU A 126 -0.35 -0.59 8.13
CA LEU A 126 -1.36 -1.37 8.84
C LEU A 126 -0.63 -2.09 9.97
N TYR A 127 -0.90 -1.72 11.21
CA TYR A 127 -0.33 -2.36 12.38
C TYR A 127 -1.35 -3.28 13.04
N ARG A 128 -0.91 -4.48 13.44
CA ARG A 128 -1.70 -5.50 14.12
C ARG A 128 -0.84 -6.31 15.07
N GLU A 129 -1.02 -6.10 16.37
CA GLU A 129 -0.42 -6.91 17.42
C GLU A 129 -1.36 -7.00 18.63
N SER A 130 -1.49 -8.18 19.23
CA SER A 130 -2.12 -8.46 20.53
C SER A 130 -3.21 -7.46 20.98
N GLY A 131 -4.37 -7.50 20.31
CA GLY A 131 -5.54 -6.70 20.66
C GLY A 131 -5.52 -5.25 20.17
N THR A 132 -4.44 -4.81 19.53
CA THR A 132 -4.29 -3.48 18.95
C THR A 132 -4.21 -3.57 17.43
N SER A 133 -5.06 -2.80 16.75
CA SER A 133 -4.96 -2.62 15.31
C SER A 133 -5.23 -1.18 14.91
N PHE A 134 -4.40 -0.65 14.02
CA PHE A 134 -4.56 0.69 13.49
C PHE A 134 -3.94 0.84 12.10
N ILE A 135 -4.36 1.89 11.39
CA ILE A 135 -3.68 2.38 10.19
C ILE A 135 -3.16 3.78 10.47
N LYS A 136 -1.89 4.02 10.12
CA LYS A 136 -1.28 5.36 10.11
C LYS A 136 -0.45 5.58 8.85
N PHE A 137 -0.19 6.86 8.56
CA PHE A 137 0.50 7.28 7.35
C PHE A 137 1.71 8.16 7.70
N TYR A 138 2.64 8.22 6.76
CA TYR A 138 3.90 8.94 6.89
C TYR A 138 4.09 9.82 5.67
N LYS A 139 4.71 10.99 5.86
CA LYS A 139 5.18 11.82 4.76
C LYS A 139 6.67 12.07 4.92
N ASN A 140 7.46 11.58 3.97
CA ASN A 140 8.92 11.70 3.97
C ASN A 140 9.52 11.25 5.32
N GLY A 141 9.08 10.08 5.81
CA GLY A 141 9.47 9.52 7.11
C GLY A 141 8.80 10.13 8.34
N LYS A 142 8.16 11.31 8.23
CA LYS A 142 7.44 11.91 9.36
C LYS A 142 6.11 11.21 9.62
N ASP A 143 5.94 10.67 10.83
CA ASP A 143 4.67 10.11 11.32
C ASP A 143 3.57 11.19 11.37
N LEU A 144 2.41 10.91 10.76
CA LEU A 144 1.24 11.80 10.73
C LEU A 144 0.20 11.47 11.81
N GLY A 145 0.50 10.52 12.70
CA GLY A 145 -0.39 10.02 13.75
C GLY A 145 -1.37 8.96 13.24
N VAL A 146 -2.14 8.35 14.15
CA VAL A 146 -3.08 7.29 13.79
C VAL A 146 -4.29 7.84 13.01
N ALA A 147 -4.55 7.27 11.84
CA ALA A 147 -5.70 7.61 11.02
C ALA A 147 -6.94 6.81 11.40
N PHE A 148 -6.80 5.51 11.63
CA PHE A 148 -7.92 4.62 11.90
C PHE A 148 -7.53 3.62 13.00
N TYR A 149 -8.46 3.32 13.89
CA TYR A 149 -8.30 2.35 14.97
C TYR A 149 -9.27 1.18 14.76
N ASN A 150 -9.04 0.08 15.47
CA ASN A 150 -9.92 -1.09 15.50
C ASN A 150 -10.17 -1.67 14.09
N ILE A 151 -9.09 -1.80 13.32
CA ILE A 151 -9.14 -2.39 11.98
C ILE A 151 -9.57 -3.86 12.10
N PRO A 152 -10.60 -4.31 11.36
CA PRO A 152 -11.03 -5.69 11.34
C PRO A 152 -9.88 -6.65 11.03
N HIS A 153 -9.87 -7.83 11.64
CA HIS A 153 -8.84 -8.85 11.42
C HIS A 153 -9.11 -9.65 10.13
N GLU A 154 -9.06 -8.94 9.00
CA GLU A 154 -9.29 -9.49 7.66
C GLU A 154 -8.04 -9.34 6.78
N LEU A 155 -8.06 -9.96 5.61
CA LEU A 155 -7.00 -9.86 4.61
C LEU A 155 -7.05 -8.48 3.93
N PHE A 156 -5.96 -7.72 4.03
CA PHE A 156 -5.83 -6.41 3.40
C PHE A 156 -4.66 -6.35 2.41
N TYR A 157 -4.85 -5.57 1.36
CA TYR A 157 -3.88 -5.33 0.30
C TYR A 157 -3.46 -3.86 0.32
N PRO A 158 -2.15 -3.54 0.33
CA PRO A 158 -1.63 -2.25 -0.10
C PRO A 158 -2.28 -1.76 -1.40
N ALA A 159 -2.77 -0.52 -1.42
CA ALA A 159 -3.49 0.01 -2.57
C ALA A 159 -3.36 1.53 -2.71
N VAL A 160 -3.53 1.99 -3.95
CA VAL A 160 -3.64 3.41 -4.31
C VAL A 160 -4.78 3.62 -5.30
N SER A 161 -5.58 4.66 -5.10
CA SER A 161 -6.45 5.20 -6.13
C SER A 161 -5.80 6.38 -6.83
N LEU A 162 -5.90 6.41 -8.16
CA LEU A 162 -5.34 7.43 -9.02
C LEU A 162 -6.45 8.12 -9.82
N TYR A 163 -6.32 9.42 -10.03
CA TYR A 163 -7.24 10.25 -10.81
C TYR A 163 -6.47 11.19 -11.76
N GLY A 164 -7.03 11.44 -12.93
CA GLY A 164 -6.72 12.62 -13.77
C GLY A 164 -5.28 12.71 -14.25
N GLY A 165 -4.63 11.59 -14.54
CA GLY A 165 -3.24 11.52 -15.00
C GLY A 165 -2.23 11.41 -13.87
N SER A 166 -2.64 11.01 -12.66
CA SER A 166 -1.72 10.76 -11.55
C SER A 166 -0.88 9.50 -11.79
N VAL A 167 0.38 9.55 -11.33
CA VAL A 167 1.37 8.48 -11.49
C VAL A 167 2.11 8.27 -10.17
N VAL A 168 2.21 7.02 -9.72
CA VAL A 168 2.95 6.63 -8.52
C VAL A 168 3.77 5.37 -8.78
N ASN A 169 4.89 5.24 -8.09
CA ASN A 169 5.68 4.01 -8.04
C ASN A 169 5.61 3.42 -6.62
N PHE A 170 5.30 2.12 -6.52
CA PHE A 170 5.16 1.42 -5.26
C PHE A 170 6.50 0.82 -4.80
N ASN A 171 6.73 0.89 -3.49
CA ASN A 171 7.80 0.19 -2.81
C ASN A 171 7.22 -0.67 -1.68
N PHE A 172 7.13 -1.98 -1.93
CA PHE A 172 6.66 -2.96 -0.95
C PHE A 172 7.78 -3.47 -0.02
N GLY A 173 8.99 -2.90 -0.13
CA GLY A 173 10.15 -3.29 0.66
C GLY A 173 11.02 -4.36 0.00
N PRO A 174 12.03 -4.88 0.72
CA PRO A 174 12.37 -4.53 2.11
C PRO A 174 13.16 -3.22 2.25
N TYR A 175 13.62 -2.62 1.14
CA TYR A 175 14.44 -1.41 1.16
C TYR A 175 13.58 -0.17 1.01
N PHE A 176 13.19 0.43 2.13
CA PHE A 176 12.41 1.65 2.19
C PHE A 176 13.28 2.90 2.13
N ALA A 177 12.76 3.98 1.54
CA ALA A 177 13.43 5.27 1.60
C ALA A 177 13.39 5.85 3.02
N TYR A 178 12.29 5.60 3.73
CA TYR A 178 12.10 5.92 5.14
C TYR A 178 11.64 4.66 5.89
N PRO A 179 12.57 3.79 6.31
CA PRO A 179 12.23 2.61 7.09
C PRO A 179 11.60 3.01 8.43
N LEU A 180 10.70 2.16 8.96
CA LEU A 180 10.18 2.34 10.30
C LEU A 180 11.28 2.04 11.32
N ASP A 181 11.46 2.92 12.31
CA ASP A 181 12.32 2.63 13.45
C ASP A 181 11.74 1.45 14.24
N ASN A 182 12.59 0.48 14.59
CA ASN A 182 12.24 -0.69 15.41
C ASN A 182 12.09 -0.32 16.88
#